data_AF-A0A934ZBY0-F1
#
_entry.id   AF-A0A934ZBY0-F1
#
_cell.length_a   1.000
_cell.length_b   1.000
_cell.length_c   1.000
_cell.angle_alpha   90.00
_cell.angle_beta   90.00
_cell.angle_gamma   90.00
#
_symmetry.space_group_name_H-M   'P 1'
#
loop_
_entity.id
_entity.type
_entity.pdbx_description
1 polymer ?
#
loop_
_entity_poly.entity_id
_entity_poly.type
_entity_poly.pdbx_seq_one_letter_code
_entity_poly.pdbx_strand_id
1 'polypeptide(L)'
;MIDRGALVLEAALQEGAYRGVCRPALDNWKWNHRGKGRALNERYRDNVLEGDGVIEDLDEALALRDEAHKLGHPGVDVIVFEVPNGPWVPGSLPVATTPPAEGLVLLGWDAFELMEPWWSPLGKGADDIDRAALNANGLFPGRGAAEEYAARYAERHPDEEPLVAARIWLVT
;
A
#
# COMPACT_ATOMS: atom_id res chain seq x y z
N MET A 1 -9.23 2.65 17.66
CA MET A 1 -8.98 3.72 16.66
C MET A 1 -8.36 3.03 15.45
N ILE A 2 -8.50 3.53 14.23
CA ILE A 2 -7.85 2.95 13.04
C ILE A 2 -6.85 3.99 12.59
N ASP A 3 -5.58 3.64 12.52
CA ASP A 3 -4.60 4.51 11.90
C ASP A 3 -4.64 4.22 10.40
N ARG A 4 -4.76 5.30 9.63
CA ARG A 4 -4.83 5.25 8.18
C ARG A 4 -3.49 5.74 7.67
N GLY A 5 -2.80 4.89 6.94
CA GLY A 5 -1.63 5.28 6.16
C GLY A 5 -1.99 5.25 4.69
N ALA A 6 -1.55 6.24 3.93
CA ALA A 6 -1.64 6.25 2.48
C ALA A 6 -0.23 6.10 1.92
N LEU A 7 0.02 5.04 1.16
CA LEU A 7 1.27 4.90 0.43
C LEU A 7 1.12 5.54 -0.94
N VAL A 8 2.03 6.46 -1.29
CA VAL A 8 2.10 6.98 -2.66
C VAL A 8 3.10 6.13 -3.43
N LEU A 9 2.61 5.43 -4.45
CA LEU A 9 3.40 4.49 -5.22
C LEU A 9 3.59 4.93 -6.67
N GLU A 10 4.72 4.52 -7.24
CA GLU A 10 4.86 4.40 -8.68
C GLU A 10 3.97 3.24 -9.16
N ALA A 11 2.78 3.61 -9.62
CA ALA A 11 1.83 2.72 -10.26
C ALA A 11 2.26 2.42 -11.70
N ALA A 12 2.93 1.29 -11.86
CA ALA A 12 2.78 0.48 -13.05
C ALA A 12 1.45 -0.31 -13.04
N LEU A 13 0.33 0.29 -12.61
CA LEU A 13 -0.99 -0.32 -12.79
C LEU A 13 -1.46 -0.29 -14.27
N GLN A 14 -0.75 0.44 -15.13
CA GLN A 14 -1.00 0.42 -16.58
C GLN A 14 -0.61 -0.90 -17.26
N GLU A 15 0.16 -1.81 -16.61
CA GLU A 15 0.66 -3.04 -17.25
C GLU A 15 0.35 -4.36 -16.50
N GLY A 16 -0.34 -4.37 -15.36
CA GLY A 16 -0.74 -5.63 -14.70
C GLY A 16 -1.28 -5.56 -13.27
N ALA A 17 -1.56 -6.76 -12.71
CA ALA A 17 -2.07 -6.98 -11.35
C ALA A 17 -1.20 -6.35 -10.24
N TYR A 18 -1.80 -5.94 -9.12
CA TYR A 18 -1.11 -5.52 -7.91
C TYR A 18 -0.15 -6.62 -7.44
N ARG A 19 1.12 -6.25 -7.25
CA ARG A 19 2.21 -7.18 -6.92
C ARG A 19 2.72 -6.94 -5.50
N GLY A 20 1.84 -6.68 -4.55
CA GLY A 20 2.26 -6.34 -3.19
C GLY A 20 2.92 -4.97 -3.09
N VAL A 21 3.03 -4.50 -1.86
CA VAL A 21 3.88 -3.35 -1.53
C VAL A 21 5.34 -3.81 -1.57
N CYS A 22 5.99 -3.63 -2.70
CA CYS A 22 7.44 -3.70 -2.87
C CYS A 22 7.80 -2.74 -4.01
N ARG A 23 7.44 -1.48 -3.82
CA ARG A 23 7.78 -0.41 -4.74
C ARG A 23 8.62 0.60 -3.97
N PRO A 24 9.78 0.99 -4.50
CA PRO A 24 10.58 2.01 -3.85
C PRO A 24 9.75 3.29 -3.72
N ALA A 25 9.89 3.96 -2.58
CA ALA A 25 9.41 5.31 -2.37
C ALA A 25 9.81 6.20 -3.57
N LEU A 26 9.02 7.24 -3.86
CA LEU A 26 9.25 8.14 -4.99
C LEU A 26 10.51 9.01 -4.84
N ASP A 27 11.30 8.76 -3.80
CA ASP A 27 12.53 9.44 -3.38
C ASP A 27 13.59 9.52 -4.51
N ASN A 28 13.54 8.59 -5.47
CA ASN A 28 14.42 8.55 -6.65
C ASN A 28 13.68 8.74 -7.97
N TRP A 29 12.42 9.16 -7.93
CA TRP A 29 11.61 9.24 -9.14
C TRP A 29 12.05 10.39 -10.04
N LYS A 30 11.79 10.23 -11.34
CA LYS A 30 12.16 11.19 -12.38
C LYS A 30 11.19 12.37 -12.36
N TRP A 31 11.09 13.09 -11.24
CA TRP A 31 10.56 14.47 -11.14
C TRP A 31 11.40 15.49 -11.94
N ASN A 32 12.18 14.98 -12.89
CA ASN A 32 13.08 15.68 -13.74
C ASN A 32 12.23 16.43 -14.75
N HIS A 33 11.78 17.64 -14.42
CA HIS A 33 11.81 18.82 -15.28
C HIS A 33 11.56 20.07 -14.40
N ARG A 34 12.24 21.18 -14.75
CA ARG A 34 12.18 22.48 -14.07
C ARG A 34 10.73 22.94 -13.82
N GLY A 35 10.51 23.70 -12.74
CA GLY A 35 9.20 24.27 -12.42
C GLY A 35 8.36 23.34 -11.54
N LYS A 36 7.16 22.97 -12.00
CA LYS A 36 6.14 22.28 -11.20
C LYS A 36 6.56 20.87 -10.72
N GLY A 37 7.38 20.14 -11.48
CA GLY A 37 7.88 18.82 -11.06
C GLY A 37 8.80 18.89 -9.82
N ARG A 38 9.58 19.96 -9.67
CA ARG A 38 10.42 20.17 -8.49
C ARG A 38 9.60 20.45 -7.23
N ALA A 39 8.60 21.32 -7.34
CA ALA A 39 7.73 21.66 -6.21
C ALA A 39 6.92 20.44 -5.74
N LEU A 40 6.48 19.60 -6.68
CA LEU A 40 5.79 18.35 -6.36
C LEU A 40 6.68 17.35 -5.61
N ASN A 41 7.95 17.23 -6.01
CA ASN A 41 8.92 16.41 -5.29
C ASN A 41 9.24 16.94 -3.89
N GLU A 42 9.36 18.26 -3.73
CA GLU A 42 9.55 18.90 -2.42
C GLU A 42 8.35 18.61 -1.51
N ARG A 43 7.12 18.77 -2.01
CA ARG A 43 5.90 18.46 -1.22
C ARG A 43 5.77 16.98 -0.88
N TYR A 44 6.10 16.08 -1.78
CA TYR A 44 6.16 14.64 -1.49
C TYR A 44 7.17 14.36 -0.36
N ARG A 45 8.39 14.91 -0.44
CA ARG A 45 9.43 14.71 0.58
C ARG A 45 9.08 15.30 1.95
N ASP A 46 8.32 16.38 1.99
CA ASP A 46 7.91 17.03 3.24
C ASP A 46 6.80 16.25 3.98
N ASN A 47 6.04 15.41 3.26
CA ASN A 47 4.90 14.66 3.79
C ASN A 47 5.15 13.16 3.92
N VAL A 48 6.20 12.65 3.28
CA VAL A 48 6.57 11.24 3.39
C VAL A 48 7.25 10.97 4.74
N LEU A 49 6.88 9.87 5.38
CA LEU A 49 7.69 9.28 6.45
C LEU A 49 9.05 8.90 5.86
N GLU A 50 10.13 9.29 6.53
CA GLU A 50 11.49 9.28 5.98
C GLU A 50 11.90 7.88 5.50
N GLY A 51 11.99 7.70 4.17
CA GLY A 51 12.42 6.44 3.52
C GLY A 51 11.30 5.44 3.22
N ASP A 52 10.07 5.74 3.62
CA ASP A 52 9.00 4.75 3.75
C ASP A 52 7.96 4.85 2.63
N GLY A 53 7.90 5.98 1.92
CA GLY A 53 6.90 6.23 0.88
C GLY A 53 5.47 6.46 1.41
N VAL A 54 5.30 6.48 2.74
CA VAL A 54 4.01 6.61 3.43
C VAL A 54 3.73 8.07 3.73
N ILE A 55 2.53 8.52 3.37
CA ILE A 55 1.97 9.81 3.76
C ILE A 55 0.80 9.52 4.71
N GLU A 56 0.86 10.07 5.91
CA GLU A 56 -0.19 9.87 6.93
C GLU A 56 -1.49 10.58 6.58
N ASP A 57 -1.40 11.73 5.90
CA ASP A 57 -2.54 12.50 5.43
C ASP A 57 -3.05 11.99 4.07
N LEU A 58 -4.21 11.33 4.10
CA LEU A 58 -4.85 10.81 2.89
C LEU A 58 -5.20 11.92 1.89
N ASP A 59 -5.67 13.08 2.34
CA ASP A 59 -6.06 14.17 1.45
C ASP A 59 -4.82 14.73 0.74
N GLU A 60 -3.69 14.82 1.42
CA GLU A 60 -2.41 15.23 0.84
C GLU A 60 -1.90 14.19 -0.18
N ALA A 61 -1.98 12.89 0.15
CA ALA A 61 -1.61 11.82 -0.77
C ALA A 61 -2.43 11.86 -2.07
N LEU A 62 -3.75 12.07 -1.97
CA LEU A 62 -4.65 12.22 -3.11
C LEU A 62 -4.31 13.48 -3.93
N ALA A 63 -4.06 14.60 -3.27
CA ALA A 63 -3.69 15.85 -3.94
C ALA A 63 -2.37 15.73 -4.70
N LEU A 64 -1.36 15.05 -4.13
CA LEU A 64 -0.08 14.74 -4.78
C LEU A 64 -0.28 13.90 -6.04
N ARG A 65 -1.09 12.83 -5.97
CA ARG A 65 -1.41 11.98 -7.11
C ARG A 65 -2.08 12.76 -8.24
N ASP A 66 -3.10 13.55 -7.92
CA ASP A 66 -3.84 14.33 -8.92
C ASP A 66 -2.97 15.39 -9.60
N GLU A 67 -2.05 16.01 -8.85
CA GLU A 67 -1.09 16.94 -9.42
C GLU A 67 -0.06 16.22 -10.30
N ALA A 68 0.41 15.05 -9.88
CA ALA A 68 1.33 14.24 -10.67
C ALA A 68 0.70 13.82 -12.01
N HIS A 69 -0.57 13.40 -12.00
CA HIS A 69 -1.35 13.09 -13.19
C HIS A 69 -1.44 14.29 -14.14
N LYS A 70 -1.75 15.48 -13.62
CA LYS A 70 -1.81 16.74 -14.40
C LYS A 70 -0.46 17.12 -15.02
N LEU A 71 0.64 16.69 -14.42
CA LEU A 71 2.00 16.92 -14.93
C LEU A 71 2.48 15.84 -15.92
N GLY A 72 1.62 14.88 -16.28
CA GLY A 72 1.95 13.83 -17.24
C GLY A 72 2.58 12.59 -16.61
N HIS A 73 2.38 12.39 -15.31
CA HIS A 73 2.77 11.18 -14.59
C HIS A 73 1.52 10.36 -14.20
N PRO A 74 0.81 9.74 -15.16
CA PRO A 74 -0.38 8.95 -14.87
C PRO A 74 -0.08 7.65 -14.11
N GLY A 75 1.19 7.25 -14.02
CA GLY A 75 1.65 6.10 -13.25
C GLY A 75 1.93 6.42 -11.79
N VAL A 76 1.37 7.49 -11.22
CA VAL A 76 1.40 7.76 -9.78
C VAL A 76 0.04 7.35 -9.24
N ASP A 77 -0.04 6.41 -8.29
CA ASP A 77 -1.31 6.16 -7.59
C ASP A 77 -1.12 6.10 -6.08
N VAL A 78 -2.24 6.28 -5.39
CA VAL A 78 -2.30 6.15 -3.93
C VAL A 78 -2.89 4.79 -3.61
N ILE A 79 -2.18 4.05 -2.77
CA ILE A 79 -2.70 2.84 -2.15
C ILE A 79 -2.98 3.17 -0.69
N VAL A 80 -4.23 2.98 -0.27
CA VAL A 80 -4.60 3.18 1.11
C VAL A 80 -4.64 1.84 1.81
N PHE A 81 -3.97 1.78 2.95
CA PHE A 81 -4.02 0.64 3.84
C PHE A 81 -4.58 1.07 5.20
N GLU A 82 -5.40 0.21 5.78
CA GLU A 82 -5.98 0.42 7.11
C GLU A 82 -5.32 -0.56 8.08
N VAL A 83 -4.67 -0.02 9.10
CA VAL A 83 -4.01 -0.79 10.16
C VAL A 83 -4.67 -0.54 11.51
N PRO A 84 -4.67 -1.53 12.42
CA PRO A 84 -5.24 -1.34 13.75
C PRO A 84 -4.37 -0.39 14.58
N ASN A 85 -5.00 0.57 15.26
CA ASN A 85 -4.32 1.39 16.26
C ASN A 85 -4.23 0.59 17.57
N GLY A 86 -3.15 -0.18 17.71
CA GLY A 86 -2.86 -1.06 18.85
C GLY A 86 -2.16 -2.37 18.43
N PRO A 87 -1.83 -3.24 19.39
CA PRO A 87 -1.22 -4.54 19.08
C PRO A 87 -2.07 -5.33 18.09
N TRP A 88 -1.42 -5.91 17.08
CA TRP A 88 -2.11 -6.74 16.11
C TRP A 88 -2.72 -7.98 16.79
N VAL A 89 -4.01 -8.18 16.58
CA VAL A 89 -4.74 -9.41 16.91
C VAL A 89 -5.57 -9.80 15.69
N PRO A 90 -5.61 -11.09 15.27
CA PRO A 90 -6.53 -11.53 14.24
C PRO A 90 -7.95 -11.08 14.56
N GLY A 91 -8.69 -10.53 13.59
CA GLY A 91 -10.01 -9.93 13.88
C GLY A 91 -9.99 -8.43 14.26
N SER A 92 -8.83 -7.84 14.59
CA SER A 92 -8.74 -6.47 15.15
C SER A 92 -9.16 -5.34 14.20
N LEU A 93 -8.92 -5.47 12.90
CA LEU A 93 -9.48 -4.53 11.94
C LEU A 93 -10.99 -4.73 11.82
N PRO A 94 -11.82 -3.69 12.00
CA PRO A 94 -13.23 -3.81 11.69
C PRO A 94 -13.40 -4.11 10.20
N VAL A 95 -14.43 -4.88 9.86
CA VAL A 95 -14.87 -5.04 8.47
C VAL A 95 -15.43 -3.70 8.02
N ALA A 96 -14.59 -2.78 7.53
CA ALA A 96 -15.16 -1.57 6.94
C ALA A 96 -15.75 -1.93 5.59
N THR A 97 -17.04 -1.63 5.48
CA THR A 97 -17.89 -1.84 4.31
C THR A 97 -17.90 -0.63 3.39
N THR A 98 -17.18 0.44 3.76
CA THR A 98 -17.15 1.72 3.03
C THR A 98 -15.70 2.09 2.69
N PRO A 99 -15.45 2.64 1.49
CA PRO A 99 -14.16 3.19 1.13
C PRO A 99 -13.69 4.30 2.10
N PRO A 100 -12.37 4.50 2.25
CA PRO A 100 -11.81 5.53 3.14
C PRO A 100 -12.00 6.96 2.60
N ALA A 101 -12.17 7.13 1.28
CA ALA A 101 -12.58 8.38 0.64
C ALA A 101 -13.33 8.10 -0.68
N GLU A 102 -13.91 9.15 -1.28
CA GLU A 102 -14.59 9.06 -2.58
C GLU A 102 -13.62 8.63 -3.68
N GLY A 103 -14.09 7.82 -4.64
CA GLY A 103 -13.27 7.35 -5.76
C GLY A 103 -12.32 6.19 -5.42
N LEU A 104 -12.31 5.69 -4.18
CA LEU A 104 -11.55 4.49 -3.84
C LEU A 104 -12.35 3.20 -4.04
N VAL A 105 -11.72 2.23 -4.69
CA VAL A 105 -12.24 0.89 -4.92
C VAL A 105 -11.40 -0.13 -4.16
N LEU A 106 -12.07 -1.04 -3.46
CA LEU A 106 -11.40 -2.15 -2.77
C LEU A 106 -10.81 -3.10 -3.82
N LEU A 107 -9.50 -3.30 -3.82
CA LEU A 107 -8.84 -4.25 -4.70
C LEU A 107 -8.75 -5.65 -4.09
N GLY A 108 -8.69 -5.76 -2.77
CA GLY A 108 -8.50 -7.02 -2.05
C GLY A 108 -7.78 -6.83 -0.72
N TRP A 109 -7.08 -7.87 -0.28
CA TRP A 109 -6.32 -7.91 0.97
C TRP A 109 -4.85 -8.26 0.73
N ASP A 110 -3.95 -7.64 1.49
CA ASP A 110 -2.53 -8.02 1.58
C ASP A 110 -2.18 -8.38 3.03
N ALA A 111 -1.02 -9.00 3.24
CA ALA A 111 -0.37 -9.18 4.53
C ALA A 111 1.00 -8.50 4.47
N PHE A 112 1.27 -7.49 5.29
CA PHE A 112 2.53 -6.75 5.27
C PHE A 112 3.06 -6.49 6.69
N GLU A 113 4.33 -6.13 6.81
CA GLU A 113 4.93 -5.73 8.09
C GLU A 113 4.35 -4.39 8.55
N LEU A 114 3.92 -4.31 9.82
CA LEU A 114 3.25 -3.10 10.33
C LEU A 114 4.20 -1.89 10.35
N MET A 115 5.45 -2.11 10.75
CA MET A 115 6.46 -1.06 10.84
C MET A 115 7.04 -0.71 9.46
N GLU A 116 7.02 -1.67 8.54
CA GLU A 116 7.48 -1.51 7.17
C GLU A 116 6.34 -1.84 6.19
N PRO A 117 5.31 -0.99 6.03
CA PRO A 117 4.17 -1.28 5.15
C PRO A 117 4.57 -1.40 3.67
N TRP A 118 5.82 -1.04 3.31
CA TRP A 118 6.45 -1.32 2.02
C TRP A 118 7.01 -2.73 1.87
N TRP A 119 6.85 -3.56 2.89
CA TRP A 119 7.27 -4.94 2.93
C TRP A 119 6.05 -5.86 2.84
N SER A 120 5.81 -6.40 1.66
CA SER A 120 4.79 -7.42 1.41
C SER A 120 5.43 -8.69 0.80
N PRO A 121 5.13 -9.89 1.34
CA PRO A 121 5.50 -11.16 0.74
C PRO A 121 5.01 -11.33 -0.70
N LEU A 122 3.85 -10.76 -1.05
CA LEU A 122 3.33 -10.78 -2.42
C LEU A 122 4.29 -10.07 -3.39
N GLY A 123 4.95 -9.03 -2.91
CA GLY A 123 5.90 -8.22 -3.67
C GLY A 123 7.34 -8.72 -3.65
N LYS A 124 7.77 -9.33 -2.55
CA LYS A 124 9.05 -10.05 -2.50
C LYS A 124 9.05 -11.33 -3.33
N GLY A 125 7.88 -11.82 -3.71
CA GLY A 125 7.72 -13.04 -4.47
C GLY A 125 8.01 -14.27 -3.62
N ALA A 126 7.50 -14.28 -2.39
CA ALA A 126 7.65 -15.44 -1.50
C ALA A 126 7.15 -16.72 -2.21
N ASP A 127 8.01 -17.74 -2.21
CA ASP A 127 7.79 -18.99 -2.97
C ASP A 127 6.66 -19.84 -2.39
N ASP A 128 6.18 -19.51 -1.18
CA ASP A 128 5.13 -20.22 -0.47
C ASP A 128 3.72 -19.68 -0.73
N ILE A 129 3.60 -18.68 -1.61
CA ILE A 129 2.32 -18.10 -2.02
C ILE A 129 1.78 -18.86 -3.22
N ASP A 130 0.62 -19.50 -3.06
CA ASP A 130 -0.15 -20.01 -4.18
C ASP A 130 -0.77 -18.85 -4.97
N ARG A 131 -0.11 -18.45 -6.05
CA ARG A 131 -0.57 -17.35 -6.91
C ARG A 131 -1.90 -17.65 -7.60
N ALA A 132 -2.31 -18.92 -7.73
CA ALA A 132 -3.61 -19.27 -8.31
C ALA A 132 -4.77 -19.00 -7.34
N ALA A 133 -4.50 -18.87 -6.04
CA ALA A 133 -5.48 -18.54 -5.02
C ALA A 133 -5.70 -17.02 -4.86
N LEU A 134 -4.90 -16.18 -5.53
CA LEU A 134 -5.03 -14.73 -5.51
C LEU A 134 -6.15 -14.26 -6.43
N ASN A 135 -6.71 -13.08 -6.15
CA ASN A 135 -7.74 -12.47 -6.99
C ASN A 135 -7.13 -11.88 -8.29
N ALA A 136 -7.98 -11.32 -9.16
CA ALA A 136 -7.54 -10.73 -10.43
C ALA A 136 -6.52 -9.58 -10.28
N ASN A 137 -6.49 -8.95 -9.10
CA ASN A 137 -5.51 -7.93 -8.74
C ASN A 137 -4.26 -8.53 -8.09
N GLY A 138 -4.10 -9.84 -7.97
CA GLY A 138 -2.93 -10.43 -7.30
C GLY A 138 -2.93 -10.24 -5.78
N LEU A 139 -4.10 -10.00 -5.18
CA LEU A 139 -4.32 -9.86 -3.75
C LEU A 139 -5.00 -11.09 -3.15
N PHE A 140 -4.91 -11.26 -1.84
CA PHE A 140 -5.70 -12.28 -1.16
C PHE A 140 -7.21 -12.02 -1.38
N PRO A 141 -8.01 -13.07 -1.63
CA PRO A 141 -9.42 -12.93 -2.00
C PRO A 141 -10.30 -12.43 -0.84
N GLY A 142 -9.78 -12.43 0.40
CA GLY A 142 -10.46 -11.91 1.56
C GLY A 142 -9.58 -11.88 2.79
N ARG A 143 -10.09 -11.22 3.85
CA ARG A 143 -9.45 -11.11 5.16
C ARG A 143 -8.89 -12.42 5.69
N GLY A 144 -9.72 -13.47 5.71
CA GLY A 144 -9.33 -14.76 6.28
C GLY A 144 -8.12 -15.37 5.59
N ALA A 145 -8.02 -15.23 4.26
CA ALA A 145 -6.86 -15.75 3.51
C ALA A 145 -5.57 -14.96 3.83
N ALA A 146 -5.67 -13.64 3.99
CA ALA A 146 -4.54 -12.80 4.41
C ALA A 146 -4.12 -13.07 5.87
N GLU A 147 -5.07 -13.22 6.79
CA GLU A 147 -4.79 -13.54 8.20
C GLU A 147 -4.20 -14.96 8.35
N GLU A 148 -4.69 -15.93 7.58
CA GLU A 148 -4.12 -17.28 7.56
C GLU A 148 -2.69 -17.26 7.02
N TYR A 149 -2.42 -16.48 5.97
CA TYR A 149 -1.06 -16.30 5.48
C TYR A 149 -0.16 -15.67 6.55
N ALA A 150 -0.59 -14.57 7.17
CA ALA A 150 0.16 -13.89 8.23
C ALA A 150 0.48 -14.81 9.41
N ALA A 151 -0.47 -15.66 9.82
CA ALA A 151 -0.26 -16.63 10.90
C ALA A 151 0.80 -17.69 10.50
N ARG A 152 0.69 -18.27 9.31
CA ARG A 152 1.70 -19.23 8.80
C ARG A 152 3.07 -18.59 8.63
N TYR A 153 3.13 -17.32 8.24
CA TYR A 153 4.37 -16.56 8.13
C TYR A 153 5.06 -16.45 9.50
N ALA A 154 4.31 -16.01 10.52
CA ALA A 154 4.83 -15.89 11.89
C ALA A 154 5.32 -17.23 12.47
N GLU A 155 4.66 -18.34 12.13
CA GLU A 155 5.12 -19.68 12.54
C GLU A 155 6.44 -20.11 11.89
N ARG A 156 6.67 -19.71 10.63
CA ARG A 156 7.88 -20.03 9.86
C ARG A 156 9.04 -19.08 10.15
N HIS A 157 8.71 -17.85 10.51
CA HIS A 157 9.64 -16.74 10.72
C HIS A 157 9.44 -16.15 12.13
N PRO A 158 9.70 -16.92 13.21
CA PRO A 158 9.41 -16.49 14.57
C PRO A 158 10.27 -15.31 15.05
N ASP A 159 11.38 -15.04 14.37
CA ASP A 159 12.30 -13.94 14.66
C ASP A 159 12.02 -12.68 13.83
N GLU A 160 11.08 -12.75 12.87
CA GLU A 160 10.69 -11.64 12.01
C GLU A 160 9.45 -10.92 12.55
N GLU A 161 9.19 -9.72 12.05
CA GLU A 161 8.02 -8.97 12.46
C GLU A 161 6.72 -9.67 12.01
N PRO A 162 5.69 -9.67 12.87
CA PRO A 162 4.42 -10.29 12.52
C PRO A 162 3.74 -9.48 11.40
N LEU A 163 3.25 -10.21 10.40
CA LEU A 163 2.47 -9.60 9.33
C LEU A 163 1.06 -9.25 9.80
N VAL A 164 0.55 -8.17 9.25
CA VAL A 164 -0.79 -7.64 9.48
C VAL A 164 -1.58 -7.76 8.19
N ALA A 165 -2.76 -8.38 8.28
CA ALA A 165 -3.69 -8.40 7.16
C ALA A 165 -4.33 -7.01 7.01
N ALA A 166 -4.26 -6.43 5.82
CA ALA A 166 -4.73 -5.09 5.55
C ALA A 166 -5.55 -5.01 4.25
N ARG A 167 -6.49 -4.07 4.23
CA ARG A 167 -7.28 -3.76 3.04
C ARG A 167 -6.47 -2.87 2.11
N ILE A 168 -6.52 -3.20 0.82
CA ILE A 168 -5.83 -2.45 -0.22
C ILE A 168 -6.88 -1.76 -1.08
N TRP A 169 -6.88 -0.43 -1.02
CA TRP A 169 -7.75 0.42 -1.82
C TRP A 169 -6.95 1.15 -2.89
N LEU A 170 -7.55 1.33 -4.06
CA LEU A 170 -6.97 2.10 -5.17
C LEU A 170 -7.90 3.23 -5.57
N VAL A 171 -7.32 4.38 -5.87
CA VAL A 171 -8.01 5.54 -6.46
C VAL A 171 -8.24 5.30 -7.95
N THR A 172 -9.51 5.33 -8.38
CA THR A 172 -9.90 5.22 -9.81
C THR A 172 -10.06 6.58 -10.47
#